data_AF-A0A5N4AZ01-F1
#
_entry.id   AF-A0A5N4AZ01-F1
#
_cell.length_a   1.000
_cell.length_b   1.000
_cell.length_c   1.000
_cell.angle_alpha   90.00
_cell.angle_beta   90.00
_cell.angle_gamma   90.00
#
_symmetry.space_group_name_H-M   'P 1'
#
loop_
_entity.id
_entity.type
_entity.pdbx_description
1 polymer ?
#
loop_
_entity_poly.entity_id
_entity_poly.type
_entity_poly.pdbx_seq_one_letter_code
_entity_poly.pdbx_strand_id
1 'polypeptide(L)'
;MNDISINLYCIVKRNIFPFMLSGKVDNRKTINLLVLVSDQRNKVLNTNNCYYHFAWIKNMSALLSSQLSRRGHKKFFCNICLNHFSTSDLLEKHTLKCHQVNKCSIRLPNDSERILKFTHYSNMEKVAFTIYSDLECILEKCDKVNLPNANTTFYQKHTPFSIAFYLKCSYDESLSKLFSYRGPDCIQWFIKRLREIADW
;
A
#
# COMPACT_ATOMS: atom_id res chain seq x y z
N MET A 1 -6.21 -15.30 -28.88
CA MET A 1 -6.94 -14.98 -27.63
C MET A 1 -7.61 -13.63 -27.82
N ASN A 2 -8.92 -13.52 -27.63
CA ASN A 2 -9.70 -12.35 -28.07
C ASN A 2 -9.13 -11.02 -27.56
N ASP A 3 -8.88 -10.09 -28.48
CA ASP A 3 -8.24 -8.81 -28.19
C ASP A 3 -9.24 -7.75 -27.70
N ILE A 4 -9.94 -8.07 -26.60
CA ILE A 4 -11.04 -7.27 -26.05
C ILE A 4 -10.54 -6.52 -24.80
N SER A 5 -10.91 -5.24 -24.68
CA SER A 5 -10.73 -4.42 -23.48
C SER A 5 -12.04 -4.40 -22.68
N ILE A 6 -11.98 -4.73 -21.39
CA ILE A 6 -13.16 -4.78 -20.51
C ILE A 6 -12.87 -3.97 -19.23
N ASN A 7 -13.76 -3.04 -18.91
CA ASN A 7 -13.81 -2.36 -17.63
C ASN A 7 -14.97 -2.90 -16.81
N LEU A 8 -14.74 -3.21 -15.55
CA LEU A 8 -15.74 -3.60 -14.58
C LEU A 8 -15.98 -2.44 -13.61
N TYR A 9 -17.24 -2.14 -13.35
CA TYR A 9 -17.70 -1.16 -12.37
C TYR A 9 -18.56 -1.84 -11.32
N CYS A 10 -18.58 -1.34 -10.10
CA CYS A 10 -19.45 -1.84 -9.04
C CYS A 10 -20.30 -0.72 -8.43
N ILE A 11 -21.41 -1.08 -7.79
CA ILE A 11 -22.23 -0.14 -7.03
C ILE A 11 -21.87 -0.25 -5.54
N VAL A 12 -21.46 0.88 -4.94
CA VAL A 12 -21.25 1.01 -3.51
C VAL A 12 -22.12 2.15 -3.00
N LYS A 13 -23.04 1.87 -2.08
CA LYS A 13 -23.97 2.87 -1.49
C LYS A 13 -24.67 3.75 -2.54
N ARG A 14 -25.15 3.13 -3.64
CA ARG A 14 -25.79 3.76 -4.82
C ARG A 14 -24.87 4.57 -5.76
N ASN A 15 -23.59 4.67 -5.47
CA ASN A 15 -22.61 5.30 -6.35
C ASN A 15 -21.86 4.23 -7.16
N ILE A 16 -21.48 4.57 -8.38
CA ILE A 16 -20.75 3.67 -9.27
C ILE A 16 -19.26 3.96 -9.19
N PHE A 17 -18.46 2.91 -9.04
CA PHE A 17 -17.02 3.00 -8.94
C PHE A 17 -16.34 2.05 -9.92
N PRO A 18 -15.17 2.40 -10.47
CA PRO A 18 -14.33 1.45 -11.18
C PRO A 18 -13.91 0.33 -10.23
N PHE A 19 -14.23 -0.92 -10.57
CA PHE A 19 -13.85 -2.10 -9.81
C PHE A 19 -12.59 -2.74 -10.39
N MET A 20 -12.51 -2.84 -11.71
CA MET A 20 -11.34 -3.34 -12.43
C MET A 20 -11.29 -2.67 -13.79
N LEU A 21 -10.14 -2.13 -14.18
CA LEU A 21 -9.97 -1.45 -15.46
C LEU A 21 -9.05 -2.27 -16.36
N SER A 22 -9.31 -2.26 -17.66
CA SER A 22 -8.41 -2.93 -18.60
C SER A 22 -7.07 -2.20 -18.65
N GLY A 23 -5.98 -2.97 -18.63
CA GLY A 23 -4.63 -2.46 -18.89
C GLY A 23 -4.33 -2.22 -20.37
N LYS A 24 -5.25 -2.56 -21.28
CA LYS A 24 -5.07 -2.33 -22.71
C LYS A 24 -5.34 -0.86 -23.04
N VAL A 25 -4.32 -0.20 -23.58
CA VAL A 25 -4.32 1.23 -23.96
C VAL A 25 -4.77 1.43 -25.41
N ASP A 26 -5.07 0.35 -26.13
CA ASP A 26 -5.37 0.43 -27.55
C ASP A 26 -6.71 1.15 -27.77
N ASN A 27 -6.81 1.98 -28.81
CA ASN A 27 -7.93 2.89 -29.11
C ASN A 27 -9.22 2.14 -29.56
N ARG A 28 -9.32 0.87 -29.17
CA ARG A 28 -10.37 -0.07 -29.53
C ARG A 28 -11.55 0.05 -28.58
N LYS A 29 -12.67 -0.51 -29.01
CA LYS A 29 -13.94 -0.48 -28.31
C LYS A 29 -13.84 -1.21 -26.96
N THR A 30 -13.67 -0.45 -25.88
CA THR A 30 -13.70 -0.98 -24.52
C THR A 30 -15.14 -1.28 -24.09
N ILE A 31 -15.39 -2.48 -23.59
CA ILE A 31 -16.69 -2.90 -23.06
C ILE A 31 -16.74 -2.54 -21.57
N ASN A 32 -17.72 -1.73 -21.17
CA ASN A 32 -17.92 -1.34 -19.79
C ASN A 32 -19.04 -2.20 -19.17
N LEU A 33 -18.74 -3.01 -18.16
CA LEU A 33 -19.70 -3.87 -17.48
C LEU A 33 -19.91 -3.42 -16.03
N LEU A 34 -21.16 -3.47 -15.57
CA LEU A 34 -21.54 -3.26 -14.19
C LEU A 34 -21.70 -4.60 -13.49
N VAL A 35 -20.97 -4.80 -12.40
CA VAL A 35 -21.03 -5.98 -11.54
C VAL A 35 -22.13 -5.78 -10.51
N LEU A 36 -23.08 -6.70 -10.51
CA LEU A 36 -24.19 -6.77 -9.56
C LEU A 36 -24.06 -8.08 -8.78
N VAL A 37 -24.09 -7.97 -7.45
CA VAL A 37 -24.04 -9.14 -6.57
C VAL A 37 -25.47 -9.51 -6.19
N SER A 38 -25.84 -10.78 -6.32
CA SER A 38 -27.12 -11.27 -5.81
C SER A 38 -27.13 -11.16 -4.28
N ASP A 39 -27.92 -10.24 -3.73
CA ASP A 39 -28.07 -10.06 -2.29
C ASP A 39 -28.78 -11.28 -1.67
N GLN A 40 -28.19 -11.90 -0.65
CA GLN A 40 -28.76 -13.05 0.07
C GLN A 40 -29.94 -12.64 0.98
N ARG A 41 -30.94 -11.92 0.47
CA ARG A 41 -32.17 -11.65 1.23
C ARG A 41 -33.17 -12.80 1.23
N ASN A 42 -32.97 -13.82 0.40
CA ASN A 42 -33.76 -15.05 0.44
C ASN A 42 -32.90 -16.24 0.89
N LYS A 43 -32.63 -16.32 2.19
CA LYS A 43 -32.18 -17.53 2.88
C LYS A 43 -33.30 -18.58 2.83
N VAL A 44 -33.36 -19.38 1.77
CA VAL A 44 -34.15 -20.63 1.80
C VAL A 44 -33.31 -21.86 1.40
N LEU A 45 -32.09 -21.69 0.86
CA LEU A 45 -31.24 -22.84 0.52
C LEU A 45 -29.81 -22.63 1.01
N ASN A 46 -29.33 -23.57 1.84
CA ASN A 46 -28.00 -23.70 2.41
C ASN A 46 -26.92 -23.88 1.32
N THR A 47 -26.68 -22.85 0.52
CA THR A 47 -25.53 -22.81 -0.39
C THR A 47 -24.87 -21.43 -0.27
N ASN A 48 -23.63 -21.40 0.21
CA ASN A 48 -22.80 -20.19 0.33
C ASN A 48 -22.30 -19.69 -1.04
N ASN A 49 -23.13 -19.70 -2.08
CA ASN A 49 -22.74 -19.23 -3.40
C ASN A 49 -23.17 -17.77 -3.59
N CYS A 50 -22.18 -16.89 -3.74
CA CYS A 50 -22.39 -15.54 -4.25
C CYS A 50 -22.35 -15.60 -5.79
N TYR A 51 -23.47 -15.25 -6.44
CA TYR A 51 -23.50 -15.13 -7.89
C TYR A 51 -23.24 -13.67 -8.31
N TYR A 52 -22.41 -13.52 -9.32
CA TYR A 52 -22.12 -12.24 -9.96
C TYR A 52 -22.91 -12.14 -11.27
N HIS A 53 -23.72 -11.10 -11.39
CA HIS A 53 -24.38 -10.72 -12.63
C HIS A 53 -23.64 -9.54 -13.26
N PHE A 54 -23.54 -9.54 -14.58
CA PHE A 54 -22.89 -8.47 -15.34
C PHE A 54 -23.91 -7.80 -16.25
N ALA A 55 -24.01 -6.47 -16.16
CA ALA A 55 -24.86 -5.67 -17.03
C ALA A 55 -24.00 -4.76 -17.92
N TRP A 56 -24.30 -4.72 -19.22
CA TRP A 56 -23.52 -3.88 -20.15
C TRP A 56 -23.92 -2.41 -20.06
N ILE A 57 -22.93 -1.56 -19.75
CA ILE A 57 -23.06 -0.10 -19.75
C ILE A 57 -22.86 0.41 -21.18
N LYS A 58 -23.97 0.62 -21.90
CA LYS A 58 -23.95 1.16 -23.26
C LYS A 58 -23.68 2.66 -23.32
N ASN A 59 -24.04 3.40 -22.28
CA ASN A 59 -23.90 4.85 -22.22
C ASN A 59 -23.57 5.30 -20.79
N MET A 60 -22.30 5.64 -20.55
CA MET A 60 -21.81 6.08 -19.24
C MET A 60 -22.42 7.41 -18.82
N SER A 61 -22.60 8.33 -19.77
CA SER A 61 -23.23 9.63 -19.51
C SER A 61 -24.65 9.49 -19.00
N ALA A 62 -25.46 8.62 -19.60
CA ALA A 62 -26.83 8.39 -19.16
C ALA A 62 -26.88 7.79 -17.74
N LEU A 63 -25.94 6.89 -17.43
CA LEU A 63 -25.86 6.20 -16.15
C LEU A 63 -25.48 7.15 -15.00
N LEU A 64 -24.52 8.05 -15.23
CA LEU A 64 -23.94 8.90 -14.16
C LEU A 64 -24.52 10.32 -14.10
N SER A 65 -25.10 10.85 -15.19
CA SER A 65 -25.57 12.24 -15.20
C SER A 65 -26.68 12.50 -14.18
N SER A 66 -27.56 11.51 -13.96
CA SER A 66 -28.64 11.59 -12.97
C SER A 66 -28.13 11.67 -11.53
N GLN A 67 -26.93 11.16 -11.25
CA GLN A 67 -26.30 11.22 -9.92
C GLN A 67 -25.70 12.61 -9.63
N LEU A 68 -25.35 13.39 -10.65
CA LEU A 68 -24.67 14.68 -10.48
C LEU A 68 -25.60 15.88 -10.44
N SER A 69 -26.59 15.94 -11.34
CA SER A 69 -27.48 17.11 -11.39
C SER A 69 -28.78 16.82 -12.13
N ARG A 70 -29.86 17.48 -11.71
CA ARG A 70 -31.15 17.50 -12.43
C ARG A 70 -31.15 18.33 -13.72
N ARG A 71 -30.04 19.03 -14.03
CA ARG A 71 -29.90 19.86 -15.22
C ARG A 71 -29.62 18.99 -16.45
N GLY A 72 -30.35 19.20 -17.55
CA GLY A 72 -30.35 18.35 -18.75
C GLY A 72 -29.16 18.52 -19.70
N HIS A 73 -28.06 19.15 -19.28
CA HIS A 73 -26.88 19.27 -20.15
C HIS A 73 -26.12 17.95 -20.22
N LYS A 74 -25.74 17.55 -21.44
CA LYS A 74 -24.95 16.34 -21.68
C LYS A 74 -23.56 16.50 -21.06
N LYS A 75 -23.20 15.55 -20.18
CA LYS A 75 -21.87 15.45 -19.57
C LYS A 75 -21.11 14.30 -20.20
N PHE A 76 -19.82 14.48 -20.42
CA PHE A 76 -18.92 13.46 -20.97
C PHE A 76 -18.08 12.90 -19.83
N PHE A 77 -18.03 11.58 -19.67
CA PHE A 77 -17.33 10.94 -18.55
C PHE A 77 -16.12 10.17 -19.02
N CYS A 78 -15.02 10.26 -18.26
CA CYS A 78 -13.87 9.40 -18.45
C CYS A 78 -14.16 8.01 -17.86
N ASN A 79 -13.99 6.96 -18.66
CA ASN A 79 -14.23 5.58 -18.21
C ASN A 79 -13.23 5.12 -17.12
N ILE A 80 -12.10 5.79 -16.94
CA ILE A 80 -11.05 5.39 -16.00
C ILE A 80 -11.31 6.01 -14.62
N CYS A 81 -11.37 7.33 -14.56
CA CYS A 81 -11.45 8.09 -13.31
C CYS A 81 -12.86 8.57 -12.97
N LEU A 82 -13.82 8.38 -13.89
CA LEU A 82 -15.21 8.86 -13.78
C LEU A 82 -15.37 10.39 -13.61
N ASN A 83 -14.33 11.18 -13.87
CA ASN A 83 -14.46 12.63 -13.98
C ASN A 83 -15.33 13.02 -15.17
N HIS A 84 -16.04 14.13 -15.05
CA HIS A 84 -16.97 14.64 -16.07
C HIS A 84 -16.47 15.93 -16.71
N PHE A 85 -16.79 16.11 -17.98
CA PHE A 85 -16.41 17.22 -18.83
C PHE A 85 -17.63 17.76 -19.57
N SER A 86 -17.62 19.05 -19.91
CA SER A 86 -18.69 19.72 -20.65
C SER A 86 -18.70 19.39 -22.14
N THR A 87 -17.54 19.05 -22.72
CA THR A 87 -17.38 18.74 -24.14
C THR A 87 -16.56 17.46 -24.36
N SER A 88 -16.72 16.85 -25.53
CA SER A 88 -15.97 15.66 -25.93
C SER A 88 -14.46 15.94 -26.04
N ASP A 89 -14.08 17.10 -26.57
CA ASP A 89 -12.67 17.46 -26.79
C ASP A 89 -11.89 17.57 -25.48
N LEU A 90 -12.52 18.07 -24.42
CA LEU A 90 -11.92 18.13 -23.09
C LEU A 90 -11.70 16.73 -22.51
N LEU A 91 -12.66 15.82 -22.73
CA LEU A 91 -12.52 14.42 -22.34
C LEU A 91 -11.37 13.74 -23.10
N GLU A 92 -11.24 13.98 -24.40
CA GLU A 92 -10.17 13.41 -25.21
C GLU A 92 -8.79 13.87 -24.73
N LYS A 93 -8.60 15.18 -24.53
CA LYS A 93 -7.38 15.76 -23.94
C LYS A 93 -7.05 15.17 -22.57
N HIS A 94 -8.07 14.95 -21.74
CA HIS A 94 -7.89 14.31 -20.43
C HIS A 94 -7.47 12.84 -20.54
N THR A 95 -8.10 12.08 -21.44
CA THR A 95 -7.96 10.63 -21.54
C THR A 95 -6.53 10.22 -21.91
N LEU A 96 -5.85 11.02 -22.75
CA LEU A 96 -4.43 10.85 -23.10
C LEU A 96 -3.51 10.75 -21.88
N LYS A 97 -3.77 11.53 -20.83
CA LYS A 97 -2.96 11.57 -19.60
C LYS A 97 -3.53 10.67 -18.50
N CYS A 98 -4.85 10.52 -18.44
CA CYS A 98 -5.52 9.81 -17.36
C CYS A 98 -5.12 8.33 -17.27
N HIS A 99 -4.98 7.65 -18.41
CA HIS A 99 -4.53 6.24 -18.45
C HIS A 99 -3.10 6.04 -17.90
N GLN A 100 -2.21 7.03 -18.07
CA GLN A 100 -0.82 6.93 -17.62
C GLN A 100 -0.69 7.06 -16.10
N VAL A 101 -1.57 7.86 -15.49
CA VAL A 101 -1.51 8.21 -14.06
C VAL A 101 -2.39 7.30 -13.21
N ASN A 102 -3.60 6.98 -13.67
CA ASN A 102 -4.59 6.24 -12.88
C ASN A 102 -4.61 4.76 -13.25
N LYS A 103 -3.67 3.97 -12.71
CA LYS A 103 -3.67 2.51 -12.82
C LYS A 103 -4.70 1.83 -11.90
N CYS A 104 -5.15 2.52 -10.84
CA CYS A 104 -6.14 2.04 -9.90
C CYS A 104 -6.95 3.19 -9.29
N SER A 105 -8.20 2.92 -8.89
CA SER A 105 -8.99 3.85 -8.08
C SER A 105 -8.48 3.79 -6.63
N ILE A 106 -8.01 4.92 -6.10
CA ILE A 106 -7.60 5.04 -4.71
C ILE A 106 -8.86 5.16 -3.85
N ARG A 107 -9.25 4.09 -3.16
CA ARG A 107 -10.23 4.15 -2.07
C ARG A 107 -9.49 4.46 -0.78
N LEU A 108 -9.72 5.66 -0.23
CA LEU A 108 -9.24 5.97 1.11
C LEU A 108 -10.07 5.19 2.15
N PRO A 109 -9.44 4.65 3.21
CA PRO A 109 -10.16 4.05 4.32
C PRO A 109 -11.07 5.09 4.98
N ASN A 110 -12.29 4.69 5.33
CA ASN A 110 -13.17 5.52 6.15
C ASN A 110 -12.80 5.43 7.65
N ASP A 111 -13.46 6.20 8.53
CA ASP A 111 -13.12 6.22 9.96
C ASP A 111 -13.17 4.84 10.64
N SER A 112 -14.05 3.94 10.17
CA SER A 112 -14.11 2.55 10.67
C SER A 112 -13.02 1.64 10.10
N GLU A 113 -12.42 2.00 8.96
CA GLU A 113 -11.32 1.29 8.29
C GLU A 113 -9.96 1.98 8.54
N ARG A 114 -9.91 3.02 9.40
CA ARG A 114 -8.70 3.84 9.62
C ARG A 114 -7.56 3.08 10.30
N ILE A 115 -7.86 1.97 10.96
CA ILE A 115 -6.89 1.15 11.69
C ILE A 115 -6.69 -0.14 10.91
N LEU A 116 -5.53 -0.25 10.25
CA LEU A 116 -5.03 -1.51 9.72
C LEU A 116 -4.54 -2.37 10.89
N LYS A 117 -5.14 -3.54 11.05
CA LYS A 117 -4.72 -4.54 12.01
C LYS A 117 -4.58 -5.88 11.32
N PHE A 118 -3.55 -6.64 11.67
CA PHE A 118 -3.44 -8.03 11.25
C PHE A 118 -4.56 -8.83 11.92
N THR A 119 -5.39 -9.51 11.12
CA THR A 119 -6.46 -10.39 11.63
C THR A 119 -6.00 -11.83 11.78
N HIS A 120 -4.99 -12.23 11.01
CA HIS A 120 -4.45 -13.60 10.99
C HIS A 120 -2.93 -13.57 11.16
N TYR A 121 -2.46 -13.46 12.40
CA TYR A 121 -1.03 -13.52 12.74
C TYR A 121 -0.36 -14.82 12.26
N SER A 122 -1.11 -15.92 12.17
CA SER A 122 -0.66 -17.20 11.60
C SER A 122 -0.25 -17.12 10.13
N ASN A 123 -0.75 -16.12 9.39
CA ASN A 123 -0.45 -15.92 7.98
C ASN A 123 0.69 -14.91 7.78
N MET A 124 1.33 -14.45 8.86
CA MET A 124 2.55 -13.66 8.73
C MET A 124 3.64 -14.55 8.16
N GLU A 125 4.27 -14.09 7.09
CA GLU A 125 5.48 -14.72 6.62
C GLU A 125 6.56 -14.62 7.70
N LYS A 126 7.25 -15.74 7.92
CA LYS A 126 8.38 -15.79 8.85
C LYS A 126 9.44 -14.84 8.33
N VAL A 127 9.94 -13.95 9.19
CA VAL A 127 11.01 -13.01 8.83
C VAL A 127 12.24 -13.82 8.44
N ALA A 128 12.71 -13.63 7.21
CA ALA A 128 13.81 -14.39 6.61
C ALA A 128 15.11 -14.29 7.43
N PHE A 129 15.44 -13.07 7.85
CA PHE A 129 16.66 -12.76 8.59
C PHE A 129 16.36 -11.86 9.79
N THR A 130 16.88 -12.22 10.96
CA THR A 130 16.76 -11.44 12.20
C THR A 130 18.14 -11.13 12.73
N ILE A 131 18.36 -9.89 13.17
CA ILE A 131 19.63 -9.48 13.79
C ILE A 131 19.40 -9.24 15.27
N TYR A 132 20.15 -9.96 16.11
CA TYR A 132 20.22 -9.74 17.54
C TYR A 132 21.56 -9.07 17.85
N SER A 133 21.57 -7.86 18.39
CA SER A 133 22.80 -7.11 18.62
C SER A 133 22.87 -6.55 20.03
N ASP A 134 24.07 -6.49 20.59
CA ASP A 134 24.35 -5.86 21.87
C ASP A 134 25.67 -5.07 21.84
N LEU A 135 25.74 -4.01 22.63
CA LEU A 135 26.81 -3.02 22.66
C LEU A 135 27.33 -2.84 24.08
N GLU A 136 28.65 -2.89 24.21
CA GLU A 136 29.35 -2.60 25.47
C GLU A 136 30.06 -1.25 25.38
N CYS A 137 29.96 -0.49 26.46
CA CYS A 137 30.51 0.86 26.56
C CYS A 137 31.60 0.94 27.62
N ILE A 138 32.64 1.72 27.33
CA ILE A 138 33.57 2.21 28.35
C ILE A 138 32.89 3.35 29.09
N LEU A 139 33.00 3.33 30.42
CA LEU A 139 32.47 4.35 31.31
C LEU A 139 33.57 5.39 31.60
N GLU A 140 33.40 6.58 31.06
CA GLU A 140 34.26 7.72 31.36
C GLU A 140 33.61 8.56 32.47
N LYS A 141 34.38 8.94 33.50
CA LYS A 141 33.89 9.85 34.54
C LYS A 141 33.67 11.25 33.97
N CYS A 142 32.53 11.85 34.32
CA CYS A 142 32.18 13.19 33.89
C CYS A 142 32.67 14.25 34.90
N ASP A 143 33.98 14.45 35.03
CA ASP A 143 34.53 15.36 36.05
C ASP A 143 34.35 16.86 35.73
N LYS A 144 33.81 17.23 34.56
CA LYS A 144 33.88 18.61 34.01
C LYS A 144 32.56 19.29 33.66
N VAL A 145 31.39 18.71 33.99
CA VAL A 145 30.08 19.30 33.62
C VAL A 145 29.30 19.73 34.88
N ASN A 146 29.89 20.63 35.66
CA ASN A 146 29.09 21.48 36.56
C ASN A 146 28.58 22.65 35.71
N LEU A 147 27.41 22.47 35.08
CA LEU A 147 26.69 23.58 34.46
C LEU A 147 26.26 24.53 35.58
N PRO A 148 26.66 25.81 35.58
CA PRO A 148 26.13 26.77 36.54
C PRO A 148 24.60 26.84 36.34
N ASN A 149 23.84 26.55 37.40
CA ASN A 149 22.37 26.44 37.47
C ASN A 149 21.68 25.13 37.03
N ALA A 150 22.37 23.99 36.94
CA ALA A 150 21.72 22.70 36.69
C ALA A 150 21.42 21.91 37.99
N ASN A 151 20.16 21.50 38.19
CA ASN A 151 19.75 20.54 39.24
C ASN A 151 20.13 19.08 38.92
N THR A 152 20.97 18.85 37.91
CA THR A 152 21.30 17.52 37.40
C THR A 152 22.80 17.41 37.20
N THR A 153 23.40 16.37 37.77
CA THR A 153 24.83 16.06 37.67
C THR A 153 25.04 14.91 36.70
N PHE A 154 25.96 15.08 35.75
CA PHE A 154 26.37 13.98 34.87
C PHE A 154 27.39 13.11 35.62
N TYR A 155 27.08 11.82 35.77
CA TYR A 155 27.93 10.87 36.51
C TYR A 155 28.95 10.17 35.60
N GLN A 156 28.48 9.56 34.51
CA GLN A 156 29.30 8.80 33.57
C GLN A 156 28.87 9.05 32.13
N LYS A 157 29.85 9.07 31.24
CA LYS A 157 29.67 9.07 29.79
C LYS A 157 29.93 7.66 29.27
N HIS A 158 28.94 7.10 28.59
CA HIS A 158 29.03 5.81 27.91
C HIS A 158 29.63 6.02 26.52
N THR A 159 30.86 5.55 26.31
CA THR A 159 31.51 5.53 24.99
C THR A 159 31.49 4.10 24.45
N PRO A 160 30.77 3.79 23.37
CA PRO A 160 30.74 2.44 22.78
C PRO A 160 32.14 1.96 22.40
N PHE A 161 32.48 0.72 22.74
CA PHE A 161 33.81 0.16 22.49
C PHE A 161 33.81 -1.28 21.97
N SER A 162 32.75 -2.04 22.20
CA SER A 162 32.58 -3.33 21.53
C SER A 162 31.14 -3.59 21.18
N ILE A 163 30.94 -4.32 20.09
CA ILE A 163 29.65 -4.75 19.59
C ILE A 163 29.71 -6.23 19.24
N ALA A 164 28.63 -6.94 19.52
CA ALA A 164 28.40 -8.26 18.96
C ALA A 164 27.00 -8.32 18.36
N PHE A 165 26.86 -8.96 17.21
CA PHE A 165 25.55 -9.25 16.65
C PHE A 165 25.49 -10.61 15.98
N TYR A 166 24.34 -11.26 16.12
CA TYR A 166 24.04 -12.55 15.55
C TYR A 166 22.99 -12.38 14.47
N LEU A 167 23.38 -12.66 13.22
CA LEU A 167 22.48 -12.77 12.09
C LEU A 167 21.87 -14.18 12.11
N LYS A 168 20.56 -14.27 12.29
CA LYS A 168 19.79 -15.51 12.28
C LYS A 168 19.03 -15.62 10.97
N CYS A 169 19.29 -16.68 10.20
CA CYS A 169 18.45 -17.05 9.08
C CYS A 169 17.36 -18.02 9.55
N SER A 170 16.13 -17.76 9.12
CA SER A 170 14.95 -18.56 9.51
C SER A 170 14.77 -19.84 8.70
N TYR A 171 15.49 -19.98 7.58
CA TYR A 171 15.33 -21.07 6.61
C TYR A 171 16.54 -22.01 6.55
N ASP A 172 17.76 -21.49 6.73
CA ASP A 172 19.00 -22.25 6.65
C ASP A 172 19.98 -21.79 7.74
N GLU A 173 20.28 -22.69 8.67
CA GLU A 173 21.18 -22.39 9.80
C GLU A 173 22.62 -22.10 9.35
N SER A 174 23.06 -22.63 8.21
CA SER A 174 24.41 -22.41 7.70
C SER A 174 24.68 -20.95 7.33
N LEU A 175 23.62 -20.18 7.05
CA LEU A 175 23.67 -18.74 6.80
C LEU A 175 23.65 -17.91 8.08
N SER A 176 23.33 -18.51 9.23
CA SER A 176 23.37 -17.82 10.52
C SER A 176 24.81 -17.61 10.97
N LYS A 177 25.16 -16.39 11.39
CA LYS A 177 26.54 -16.05 11.75
C LYS A 177 26.63 -15.03 12.87
N LEU A 178 27.56 -15.28 13.79
CA LEU A 178 27.95 -14.34 14.83
C LEU A 178 29.09 -13.45 14.34
N PHE A 179 28.94 -12.16 14.57
CA PHE A 179 29.92 -11.14 14.27
C PHE A 179 30.23 -10.39 15.57
N SER A 180 31.51 -10.12 15.82
CA SER A 180 31.92 -9.31 16.96
C SER A 180 33.11 -8.44 16.59
N TYR A 181 33.17 -7.28 17.22
CA TYR A 181 34.27 -6.34 17.04
C TYR A 181 34.49 -5.53 18.32
N ARG A 182 35.75 -5.26 18.62
CA ARG A 182 36.17 -4.45 19.75
C ARG A 182 37.16 -3.40 19.25
N GLY A 183 36.78 -2.14 19.40
CA GLY A 183 37.54 -0.99 18.94
C GLY A 183 36.75 0.30 19.06
N PRO A 184 37.43 1.46 19.06
CA PRO A 184 36.78 2.77 19.19
C PRO A 184 35.85 3.09 18.01
N ASP A 185 36.06 2.46 16.86
CA ASP A 185 35.26 2.55 15.63
C ASP A 185 34.20 1.44 15.52
N CYS A 186 33.86 0.76 16.62
CA CYS A 186 32.92 -0.37 16.61
C CYS A 186 31.55 -0.08 15.97
N ILE A 187 31.05 1.15 16.12
CA ILE A 187 29.80 1.59 15.49
C ILE A 187 29.95 1.71 13.97
N GLN A 188 31.07 2.28 13.50
CA GLN A 188 31.33 2.41 12.05
C GLN A 188 31.50 1.02 11.42
N TRP A 189 32.24 0.14 12.09
CA TRP A 189 32.40 -1.25 11.68
C TRP A 189 31.05 -1.98 11.59
N PHE A 190 30.18 -1.82 12.59
CA PHE A 190 28.85 -2.42 12.61
C PHE A 190 27.98 -1.96 11.46
N ILE A 191 27.87 -0.64 11.24
CA ILE A 191 27.08 -0.08 10.14
C ILE A 191 27.61 -0.58 8.78
N LYS A 192 28.94 -0.64 8.61
CA LYS A 192 29.56 -1.17 7.40
C LYS A 192 29.16 -2.63 7.17
N ARG A 193 29.21 -3.47 8.20
CA ARG A 193 28.78 -4.87 8.10
C ARG A 193 27.29 -5.02 7.80
N LEU A 194 26.43 -4.20 8.39
CA LEU A 194 25.00 -4.22 8.06
C LEU A 194 24.74 -3.87 6.59
N ARG A 195 25.49 -2.91 6.02
CA ARG A 195 25.39 -2.58 4.58
C ARG A 195 25.84 -3.73 3.70
N GLU A 196 26.98 -4.35 4.01
CA GLU A 196 27.47 -5.51 3.27
C GLU A 196 26.50 -6.70 3.32
N ILE A 197 25.75 -6.87 4.42
CA ILE A 197 24.68 -7.89 4.54
C ILE A 197 23.44 -7.48 3.72
N ALA A 198 23.11 -6.20 3.64
CA ALA A 198 21.93 -5.71 2.92
C ALA A 198 22.12 -5.67 1.39
N ASP A 199 23.36 -5.51 0.93
CA ASP A 199 23.72 -5.50 -0.50
C ASP A 199 23.94 -6.92 -1.07
N TRP A 200 23.84 -7.96 -0.22
CA TRP A 200 23.89 -9.38 -0.58
C TRP A 200 22.56 -9.87 -1.15
#